data_AF-A0A1M7AYS9-F1
#
_entry.id   AF-A0A1M7AYS9-F1
#
_cell.length_a   1.000
_cell.length_b   1.000
_cell.length_c   1.000
_cell.angle_alpha   90.00
_cell.angle_beta   90.00
_cell.angle_gamma   90.00
#
_symmetry.space_group_name_H-M   'P 1'
#
loop_
_entity.id
_entity.type
_entity.pdbx_description
1 polymer ?
#
loop_
_entity_poly.entity_id
_entity_poly.type
_entity_poly.pdbx_seq_one_letter_code
_entity_poly.pdbx_strand_id
1 'polypeptide(L)'
;MMKNLFVYKNQDITLDIIIKIEQVARLIAIETGKNFDDCLYDFYLSKAYDMLRKTSSLMWAESAEFITDEFFRENPCQLKEKEDL
;
A
#
# COMPACT_ATOMS: atom_id res chain seq x y z
N MET A 1 17.78 9.31 -16.63
CA MET A 1 18.12 8.03 -15.97
C MET A 1 17.25 7.94 -14.72
N MET A 2 16.31 6.99 -14.62
CA MET A 2 15.60 6.78 -13.35
C MET A 2 16.63 6.39 -12.30
N LYS A 3 16.71 7.17 -11.23
CA LYS A 3 17.57 6.87 -10.09
C LYS A 3 16.94 5.68 -9.36
N ASN A 4 17.72 4.67 -8.98
CA ASN A 4 17.22 3.57 -8.15
C ASN A 4 16.66 4.16 -6.85
N LEU A 5 15.33 4.17 -6.70
CA LEU A 5 14.66 4.79 -5.56
C LEU A 5 14.71 3.86 -4.35
N PHE A 6 14.68 2.55 -4.59
CA PHE A 6 14.66 1.53 -3.56
C PHE A 6 15.66 0.41 -3.89
N VAL A 7 16.60 0.17 -2.97
CA VAL A 7 17.63 -0.86 -3.09
C VAL A 7 17.59 -1.78 -1.88
N TYR A 8 17.63 -3.08 -2.12
CA TYR A 8 17.75 -4.11 -1.09
C TYR A 8 18.85 -5.10 -1.48
N LYS A 9 19.87 -5.29 -0.62
CA LYS A 9 21.03 -6.17 -0.87
C LYS A 9 21.67 -5.97 -2.26
N ASN A 10 21.88 -4.71 -2.65
CA ASN A 10 22.43 -4.32 -3.96
C ASN A 10 21.56 -4.66 -5.18
N GLN A 11 20.30 -5.08 -4.96
CA GLN A 11 19.31 -5.25 -6.01
C GLN A 11 18.35 -4.07 -6.03
N ASP A 12 18.06 -3.56 -7.22
CA ASP A 12 17.03 -2.56 -7.43
C ASP A 12 15.66 -3.24 -7.36
N ILE A 13 14.83 -2.81 -6.40
CA ILE A 13 13.47 -3.30 -6.18
C ILE A 13 12.44 -2.19 -6.39
N THR A 14 12.83 -1.13 -7.12
CA THR A 14 11.97 0.03 -7.33
C THR A 14 10.67 -0.35 -8.02
N LEU A 15 10.73 -1.25 -9.02
CA LEU A 15 9.55 -1.68 -9.74
C LEU A 15 8.63 -2.55 -8.88
N ASP A 16 9.21 -3.42 -8.04
CA ASP A 16 8.43 -4.25 -7.10
C ASP A 16 7.61 -3.39 -6.13
N ILE A 17 8.22 -2.34 -5.59
CA ILE A 17 7.53 -1.40 -4.70
C ILE A 17 6.46 -0.60 -5.45
N ILE A 18 6.73 -0.11 -6.67
CA ILE A 18 5.73 0.62 -7.47
C ILE A 18 4.53 -0.26 -7.79
N ILE A 19 4.75 -1.51 -8.20
CA ILE A 19 3.67 -2.48 -8.43
C ILE A 19 2.90 -2.73 -7.14
N LYS A 20 3.58 -2.89 -6.00
CA LYS A 20 2.93 -3.10 -4.71
C LYS A 20 2.03 -1.92 -4.31
N ILE A 21 2.49 -0.69 -4.51
CA ILE A 21 1.72 0.53 -4.24
C ILE A 21 0.42 0.53 -5.05
N GLU A 22 0.50 0.23 -6.35
CA GLU A 22 -0.65 0.18 -7.25
C GLU A 22 -1.67 -0.88 -6.80
N GLN A 23 -1.20 -2.08 -6.46
CA GLN A 23 -2.04 -3.17 -6.01
C GLN A 23 -2.78 -2.82 -4.70
N VAL A 24 -2.07 -2.26 -3.72
CA VAL A 24 -2.67 -1.87 -2.43
C VAL A 24 -3.70 -0.76 -2.64
N ALA A 25 -3.38 0.30 -3.39
CA ALA A 25 -4.33 1.37 -3.66
C ALA A 25 -5.59 0.85 -4.38
N ARG A 26 -5.45 -0.12 -5.29
CA ARG A 26 -6.57 -0.77 -5.97
C ARG A 26 -7.44 -1.58 -5.01
N LEU A 27 -6.84 -2.32 -4.08
CA LEU A 27 -7.57 -3.09 -3.06
C LEU A 27 -8.35 -2.15 -2.13
N ILE A 28 -7.71 -1.08 -1.65
CA ILE A 28 -8.38 -0.05 -0.85
C ILE A 28 -9.58 0.54 -1.61
N ALA A 29 -9.42 0.87 -2.90
CA ALA A 29 -10.51 1.40 -3.72
C ALA A 29 -11.68 0.41 -3.86
N ILE A 30 -11.41 -0.89 -4.01
CA ILE A 30 -12.44 -1.94 -4.06
C ILE A 30 -13.21 -2.02 -2.74
N GLU A 31 -12.50 -2.05 -1.61
CA GLU A 31 -13.10 -2.22 -0.30
C GLU A 31 -13.88 -1.00 0.18
N THR A 32 -13.35 0.20 -0.06
CA THR A 32 -13.97 1.47 0.36
C THR A 32 -14.97 2.00 -0.65
N GLY A 33 -14.89 1.59 -1.92
CA GLY A 33 -15.67 2.15 -3.03
C GLY A 33 -15.30 3.59 -3.40
N LYS A 34 -14.21 4.14 -2.84
CA LYS A 34 -13.66 5.45 -3.22
C LYS A 34 -12.96 5.35 -4.58
N ASN A 35 -12.65 6.50 -5.17
CA ASN A 35 -11.86 6.53 -6.40
C ASN A 35 -10.40 6.11 -6.11
N PHE A 36 -9.70 5.64 -7.13
CA PHE A 36 -8.33 5.15 -6.99
C PHE A 36 -7.35 6.25 -6.53
N ASP A 37 -7.48 7.47 -7.05
CA ASP A 37 -6.52 8.55 -6.78
C ASP A 37 -6.59 9.01 -5.31
N ASP A 38 -7.78 9.08 -4.74
CA ASP A 38 -8.03 9.38 -3.33
C ASP A 38 -7.49 8.24 -2.44
N CYS A 39 -7.71 6.98 -2.82
CA CYS A 39 -7.14 5.83 -2.11
C CYS A 39 -5.61 5.80 -2.16
N LEU A 40 -5.03 6.15 -3.30
CA LEU A 40 -3.59 6.24 -3.47
C LEU A 40 -3.01 7.37 -2.60
N TYR A 41 -3.69 8.51 -2.55
CA TYR A 41 -3.33 9.63 -1.69
C TYR A 41 -3.41 9.26 -0.21
N ASP A 42 -4.54 8.68 0.22
CA ASP A 42 -4.73 8.17 1.59
C ASP A 42 -3.65 7.15 1.96
N PHE A 43 -3.34 6.22 1.05
CA PHE A 43 -2.28 5.23 1.27
C PHE A 43 -0.92 5.89 1.45
N TYR A 44 -0.57 6.92 0.67
CA TYR A 44 0.71 7.64 0.84
C TYR A 44 0.87 8.34 2.18
N LEU A 45 -0.22 8.64 2.88
CA LEU A 45 -0.19 9.24 4.23
C LEU A 45 -0.10 8.20 5.36
N SER A 46 -0.20 6.91 5.05
CA SER A 46 -0.24 5.83 6.04
C SER A 46 1.13 5.37 6.54
N LYS A 47 1.17 4.83 7.75
CA LYS A 47 2.34 4.10 8.27
C LYS A 47 2.62 2.83 7.48
N ALA A 48 1.58 2.19 6.93
CA ALA A 48 1.74 1.03 6.05
C ALA A 48 2.61 1.39 4.83
N TYR A 49 2.37 2.53 4.19
CA TYR A 49 3.21 3.02 3.09
C TYR A 49 4.64 3.39 3.55
N ASP A 50 4.78 4.03 4.72
CA ASP A 50 6.10 4.31 5.29
C ASP A 50 6.92 3.03 5.54
N MET A 51 6.26 1.95 5.98
CA MET A 51 6.91 0.65 6.15
C MET A 51 7.23 0.00 4.80
N LEU A 52 6.34 0.07 3.81
CA LEU A 52 6.59 -0.43 2.46
C LEU A 52 7.83 0.21 1.81
N ARG A 53 8.01 1.53 1.96
CA ARG A 53 9.19 2.25 1.41
C ARG A 53 10.50 1.92 2.14
N LYS A 54 10.44 1.56 3.42
CA LYS A 54 11.63 1.15 4.20
C LYS A 54 12.03 -0.25 3.76
N THR A 55 12.97 -0.38 2.83
CA THR A 55 13.39 -1.68 2.28
C THR A 55 13.84 -2.70 3.33
N SER A 56 14.29 -2.23 4.50
CA SER A 56 14.64 -3.06 5.67
C SER A 56 13.46 -3.65 6.43
N SER A 57 12.24 -3.13 6.25
CA SER A 57 11.02 -3.67 6.89
C SER A 57 10.58 -5.01 6.29
N LEU A 58 11.06 -5.31 5.07
CA LEU A 58 10.64 -6.44 4.23
C LEU A 58 9.17 -6.42 3.80
N MET A 59 8.43 -5.34 4.09
CA MET A 59 7.01 -5.23 3.74
C MET A 59 6.76 -5.30 2.23
N TRP A 60 7.74 -4.92 1.40
CA TRP A 60 7.67 -5.08 -0.06
C TRP A 60 7.60 -6.56 -0.53
N ALA A 61 8.03 -7.51 0.30
CA ALA A 61 7.96 -8.94 0.03
C ALA A 61 6.63 -9.57 0.48
N GLU A 62 5.83 -8.87 1.28
CA GLU A 62 4.51 -9.34 1.73
C GLU A 62 3.46 -9.21 0.62
N SER A 63 2.31 -9.85 0.81
CA SER A 63 1.19 -9.73 -0.14
C SER A 63 0.57 -8.33 -0.11
N ALA A 64 -0.10 -7.94 -1.19
CA ALA A 64 -0.78 -6.64 -1.23
C ALA A 64 -1.95 -6.59 -0.25
N GLU A 65 -2.63 -7.73 -0.06
CA GLU A 65 -3.71 -7.93 0.90
C GLU A 65 -3.22 -7.70 2.33
N PHE A 66 -2.06 -8.25 2.72
CA PHE A 66 -1.49 -8.03 4.04
C PHE A 66 -1.21 -6.55 4.32
N ILE A 67 -0.64 -5.84 3.35
CA ILE A 67 -0.36 -4.40 3.50
C ILE A 67 -1.66 -3.59 3.55
N THR A 68 -2.68 -4.03 2.81
CA THR A 68 -4.03 -3.43 2.83
C THR A 68 -4.69 -3.62 4.20
N ASP A 69 -4.58 -4.81 4.79
CA ASP A 69 -5.05 -5.08 6.16
C ASP A 69 -4.35 -4.17 7.18
N GLU A 70 -3.03 -3.96 7.05
CA GLU A 70 -2.29 -3.04 7.92
C GLU A 70 -2.74 -1.58 7.74
N PHE A 71 -3.05 -1.17 6.52
CA PHE A 71 -3.63 0.15 6.24
C PHE A 71 -4.99 0.33 6.93
N PHE A 72 -5.88 -0.66 6.87
CA PHE A 72 -7.19 -0.59 7.54
C PHE A 72 -7.10 -0.75 9.06
N ARG A 73 -6.11 -1.50 9.56
CA ARG A 73 -5.80 -1.57 10.99
C ARG A 73 -5.42 -0.19 11.54
N GLU A 74 -4.70 0.61 10.76
CA GLU A 74 -4.39 2.00 11.08
C GLU A 74 -5.60 2.93 10.91
N ASN A 75 -6.46 2.67 9.92
CA ASN A 75 -7.55 3.55 9.51
C ASN A 75 -8.94 2.85 9.52
N PRO A 76 -9.44 2.41 10.70
CA PRO A 76 -10.64 1.58 10.79
C PRO A 76 -11.92 2.28 10.28
N CYS A 77 -11.98 3.61 10.32
CA CYS A 77 -13.14 4.39 9.87
C CYS A 77 -13.31 4.42 8.34
N GLN A 78 -12.38 3.87 7.55
CA GLN A 78 -12.45 3.91 6.09
C GLN A 78 -13.22 2.74 5.47
N LEU A 79 -13.54 1.71 6.26
CA LEU A 79 -14.31 0.57 5.77
C LEU A 79 -15.73 1.02 5.44
N LYS A 80 -16.30 0.51 4.34
CA LYS A 80 -17.76 0.60 4.16
C LYS A 80 -18.39 -0.06 5.37
N GLU A 81 -19.26 0.68 6.07
CA GLU A 81 -20.23 0.04 6.95
C GLU A 81 -20.97 -0.97 6.07
N LYS A 82 -20.75 -2.26 6.35
CA LYS A 82 -21.55 -3.32 5.74
C LYS A 82 -22.93 -3.15 6.37
N GLU A 83 -23.75 -2.28 5.79
CA GLU A 83 -25.16 -2.17 6.15
C GLU A 83 -25.76 -3.57 6.11
N ASP A 84 -26.41 -3.90 7.23
CA ASP A 84 -26.95 -5.20 7.59
C ASP A 84 -27.78 -5.81 6.45
N LEU A 85 -27.42 -7.04 6.08
CA LEU A 85 -28.18 -7.91 5.18
C LEU A 85 -28.72 -9.11 5.97
#